data_AF-A0A0Q6UKV6-F1
#
_entry.id   AF-A0A0Q6UKV6-F1
#
_cell.length_a   1.000
_cell.length_b   1.000
_cell.length_c   1.000
_cell.angle_alpha   90.00
_cell.angle_beta   90.00
_cell.angle_gamma   90.00
#
_symmetry.space_group_name_H-M   'P 1'
#
loop_
_entity.id
_entity.type
_entity.pdbx_description
1 polymer ?
#
loop_
_entity_poly.entity_id
_entity_poly.type
_entity_poly.pdbx_seq_one_letter_code
_entity_poly.pdbx_strand_id
1 'polypeptide(L)'
;MSRPFPIGVALAALVASSVLVSVAWAPVALAQERDAGERQRLLDLAYTLGESHALRQACEGEGDQYWRARMVRLTEVEQADQAFDVQLRERFNTGFAARRSEYPICDESSHKAEQQAARKGQALARKLSQSMRPARHADPAPDSVAEGEGAR
;
A
#
# COMPACT_ATOMS: atom_id res chain seq x y z
N MET A 1 -39.33 3.37 68.89
CA MET A 1 -40.09 4.02 67.80
C MET A 1 -39.63 3.35 66.51
N SER A 2 -40.07 2.15 66.11
CA SER A 2 -41.42 1.61 65.87
C SER A 2 -42.15 2.32 64.74
N ARG A 3 -42.04 1.78 63.50
CA ARG A 3 -43.14 1.33 62.62
C ARG A 3 -42.64 0.85 61.22
N PRO A 4 -43.43 0.05 60.47
CA PRO A 4 -42.97 -1.17 59.76
C PRO A 4 -43.20 -1.19 58.22
N PHE A 5 -42.71 -2.27 57.58
CA PHE A 5 -43.03 -2.99 56.30
C PHE A 5 -44.21 -2.50 55.40
N PRO A 6 -44.18 -2.69 54.05
CA PRO A 6 -44.13 -4.02 53.37
C PRO A 6 -43.27 -4.10 52.08
N ILE A 7 -42.59 -5.23 51.83
CA ILE A 7 -43.00 -6.34 50.95
C ILE A 7 -43.62 -5.86 49.62
N GLY A 8 -42.80 -5.86 48.56
CA GLY A 8 -43.22 -5.85 47.16
C GLY A 8 -42.49 -6.96 46.42
N VAL A 9 -43.14 -8.12 46.32
CA VAL A 9 -42.76 -9.22 45.42
C VAL A 9 -43.09 -8.79 43.99
N ALA A 10 -42.13 -8.84 43.07
CA ALA A 10 -42.44 -8.83 41.65
C ALA A 10 -41.40 -9.64 40.85
N LEU A 11 -41.87 -10.84 40.49
CA LEU A 11 -41.54 -11.67 39.32
C LEU A 11 -40.08 -11.73 38.82
N ALA A 12 -39.54 -12.93 38.95
CA ALA A 12 -38.48 -13.45 38.09
C ALA A 12 -38.89 -13.39 36.61
N ALA A 13 -38.14 -12.63 35.82
CA ALA A 13 -38.08 -12.79 34.37
C ALA A 13 -36.74 -13.46 34.03
N LEU A 14 -36.78 -14.79 33.89
CA LEU A 14 -35.72 -15.57 33.25
C LEU A 14 -35.66 -15.16 31.78
N VAL A 15 -34.84 -14.17 31.47
CA VAL A 15 -34.49 -13.85 30.08
C VAL A 15 -33.42 -14.86 29.67
N ALA A 16 -33.81 -15.83 28.86
CA ALA A 16 -32.92 -16.78 28.21
C ALA A 16 -31.96 -16.00 27.30
N SER A 17 -30.73 -15.79 27.77
CA SER A 17 -29.66 -15.15 27.00
C SER A 17 -29.15 -16.12 25.93
N SER A 18 -29.76 -16.05 24.75
CA SER A 18 -29.20 -16.61 23.52
C SER A 18 -27.92 -15.86 23.19
N VAL A 19 -26.76 -16.39 23.60
CA VAL A 19 -25.44 -15.88 23.18
C VAL A 19 -25.28 -16.22 21.70
N LEU A 20 -25.70 -15.31 20.83
CA LEU A 20 -25.31 -15.31 19.42
C LEU A 20 -23.81 -15.00 19.35
N VAL A 21 -22.98 -16.05 19.21
CA VAL A 21 -21.56 -15.91 18.88
C VAL A 21 -21.48 -15.39 17.46
N SER A 22 -21.43 -14.07 17.30
CA SER A 22 -21.06 -13.42 16.05
C SER A 22 -19.58 -13.73 15.78
N VAL A 23 -19.30 -14.76 14.99
CA VAL A 23 -17.96 -14.97 14.42
C VAL A 23 -17.71 -13.81 13.45
N ALA A 24 -17.01 -12.79 13.92
CA ALA A 24 -16.57 -11.67 13.10
C ALA A 24 -15.58 -12.21 12.06
N TRP A 25 -16.03 -12.36 10.83
CA TRP A 25 -15.18 -12.64 9.68
C TRP A 25 -14.38 -11.37 9.37
N ALA A 26 -13.26 -11.18 10.07
CA ALA A 26 -12.33 -10.12 9.70
C ALA A 26 -11.71 -10.48 8.33
N PRO A 27 -11.78 -9.59 7.33
CA PRO A 27 -11.05 -9.82 6.09
C PRO A 27 -9.57 -9.85 6.40
N VAL A 28 -8.91 -10.98 6.14
CA VAL A 28 -7.45 -11.05 6.12
C VAL A 28 -7.00 -10.19 4.94
N ALA A 29 -6.35 -9.06 5.23
CA ALA A 29 -5.67 -8.28 4.22
C ALA A 29 -4.52 -9.13 3.67
N LEU A 30 -4.71 -9.72 2.49
CA LEU A 30 -3.63 -10.39 1.77
C LEU A 30 -2.69 -9.30 1.27
N ALA A 31 -1.44 -9.33 1.73
CA ALA A 31 -0.39 -8.46 1.19
C ALA A 31 -0.34 -8.66 -0.33
N GLN A 32 -0.21 -7.55 -1.08
CA GLN A 32 -0.08 -7.67 -2.54
C GLN A 32 1.23 -8.37 -2.86
N GLU A 33 1.16 -9.65 -3.22
CA GLU A 33 2.33 -10.35 -3.76
C GLU A 33 2.61 -9.85 -5.17
N ARG A 34 3.81 -9.32 -5.36
CA ARG A 34 4.34 -8.88 -6.64
C ARG A 34 5.52 -9.76 -7.02
N ASP A 35 5.73 -9.95 -8.32
CA ASP A 35 6.88 -10.71 -8.79
C ASP A 35 8.20 -10.03 -8.39
N ALA A 36 9.30 -10.79 -8.39
CA ALA A 36 10.60 -10.28 -7.96
C ALA A 36 11.06 -9.04 -8.76
N GLY A 37 10.74 -8.97 -10.05
CA GLY A 37 11.08 -7.83 -10.90
C GLY A 37 10.25 -6.58 -10.57
N GLU A 38 8.97 -6.73 -10.24
CA GLU A 38 8.15 -5.63 -9.71
C GLU A 38 8.61 -5.16 -8.34
N ARG A 39 8.95 -6.08 -7.42
CA ARG A 39 9.52 -5.72 -6.11
C ARG A 39 10.81 -4.93 -6.28
N GLN A 40 11.71 -5.35 -7.17
CA GLN A 40 12.91 -4.57 -7.47
C GLN A 40 12.58 -3.18 -8.02
N ARG A 41 11.59 -3.06 -8.92
CA ARG A 41 11.16 -1.76 -9.46
C ARG A 41 10.59 -0.83 -8.38
N LEU A 42 9.88 -1.37 -7.38
CA LEU A 42 9.40 -0.58 -6.24
C LEU A 42 10.55 -0.10 -5.35
N LEU A 43 11.55 -0.94 -5.10
CA LEU A 43 12.77 -0.55 -4.38
C LEU A 43 13.56 0.54 -5.12
N ASP A 44 13.63 0.47 -6.45
CA ASP A 44 14.24 1.50 -7.29
C ASP A 44 13.44 2.80 -7.27
N LEU A 45 12.10 2.71 -7.29
CA LEU A 45 11.22 3.87 -7.18
C LEU A 45 11.39 4.55 -5.82
N ALA A 46 11.37 3.79 -4.73
CA ALA A 46 11.56 4.30 -3.38
C ALA A 46 12.90 5.03 -3.23
N TYR A 47 13.98 4.45 -3.77
CA TYR A 47 15.29 5.12 -3.83
C TYR A 47 15.20 6.46 -4.56
N THR A 48 14.59 6.51 -5.75
CA THR A 48 14.47 7.75 -6.52
C THR A 48 13.54 8.79 -5.90
N LEU A 49 12.52 8.38 -5.13
CA LEU A 49 11.75 9.31 -4.31
C LEU A 49 12.63 9.93 -3.21
N GLY A 50 13.53 9.15 -2.61
CA GLY A 50 14.54 9.64 -1.67
C GLY A 50 15.50 10.64 -2.30
N GLU A 51 16.03 10.33 -3.50
CA GLU A 51 16.84 11.25 -4.29
C GLU A 51 16.11 12.59 -4.50
N SER A 52 14.85 12.52 -4.94
CA SER A 52 14.02 13.69 -5.22
C SER A 52 13.75 14.50 -3.94
N HIS A 53 13.59 13.84 -2.80
CA HIS A 53 13.39 14.50 -1.51
C HIS A 53 14.61 15.33 -1.10
N ALA A 54 15.82 14.77 -1.19
CA ALA A 54 17.03 15.48 -0.84
C ALA A 54 17.26 16.71 -1.75
N LEU A 55 17.09 16.53 -3.06
CA LEU A 55 17.26 17.60 -4.04
C LEU A 55 16.26 18.74 -3.83
N ARG A 56 15.00 18.39 -3.57
CA ARG A 56 13.97 19.39 -3.26
C ARG A 56 14.25 20.11 -1.94
N GLN A 57 14.66 19.40 -0.89
CA GLN A 57 15.00 20.04 0.39
C GLN A 57 16.20 20.98 0.29
N ALA A 58 17.15 20.74 -0.63
CA ALA A 58 18.24 21.67 -0.87
C ALA A 58 17.72 23.06 -1.33
N CYS A 59 16.62 23.09 -2.09
CA CYS A 59 16.03 24.31 -2.64
C CYS A 59 14.86 24.89 -1.83
N GLU A 60 13.99 24.03 -1.28
CA GLU A 60 12.77 24.41 -0.56
C GLU A 60 12.95 24.43 0.98
N GLY A 61 14.09 23.93 1.47
CA GLY A 61 14.41 23.82 2.89
C GLY A 61 14.06 22.47 3.52
N GLU A 62 14.65 22.20 4.69
CA GLU A 62 14.53 20.90 5.38
C GLU A 62 13.11 20.56 5.87
N GLY A 63 12.23 21.56 5.94
CA GLY A 63 10.83 21.39 6.29
C GLY A 63 9.95 20.83 5.15
N ASP A 64 10.44 20.77 3.91
CA ASP A 64 9.67 20.20 2.81
C ASP A 64 9.40 18.70 3.05
N GLN A 65 8.12 18.30 2.93
CA GLN A 65 7.67 16.93 3.13
C GLN A 65 7.01 16.33 1.86
N TYR A 66 7.12 17.01 0.72
CA TYR A 66 6.36 16.68 -0.48
C TYR A 66 6.60 15.24 -0.96
N TRP A 67 7.88 14.83 -0.99
CA TRP A 67 8.28 13.49 -1.41
C TRP A 67 8.13 12.44 -0.32
N ARG A 68 8.29 12.84 0.95
CA ARG A 68 8.05 11.94 2.10
C ARG A 68 6.59 11.50 2.17
N ALA A 69 5.64 12.42 1.96
CA ALA A 69 4.22 12.09 1.88
C ALA A 69 3.90 11.10 0.74
N ARG A 70 4.59 11.20 -0.40
CA ARG A 70 4.46 10.26 -1.53
C ARG A 70 5.06 8.89 -1.22
N MET A 71 6.16 8.85 -0.47
CA MET A 71 6.74 7.60 0.00
C MET A 71 5.78 6.88 0.96
N VAL A 72 5.15 7.63 1.89
CA VAL A 72 4.09 7.09 2.76
C VAL A 72 2.94 6.54 1.92
N ARG A 73 2.47 7.32 0.93
CA ARG A 73 1.41 6.86 0.02
C ARG A 73 1.80 5.62 -0.78
N LEU A 74 3.06 5.49 -1.20
CA LEU A 74 3.55 4.29 -1.87
C LEU A 74 3.36 3.06 -0.97
N THR A 75 3.81 3.14 0.28
CA THR A 75 3.70 2.02 1.23
C THR A 75 2.24 1.69 1.59
N GLU A 76 1.38 2.71 1.69
CA GLU A 76 -0.05 2.54 1.94
C GLU A 76 -0.78 1.85 0.78
N VAL A 77 -0.39 2.15 -0.47
CA VAL A 77 -1.03 1.55 -1.65
C VAL A 77 -0.54 0.15 -1.87
N GLU A 78 0.78 -0.07 -1.75
CA GLU A 78 1.39 -1.37 -2.01
C GLU A 78 0.99 -2.43 -0.97
N GLN A 79 0.71 -2.03 0.28
CA GLN A 79 0.28 -2.92 1.37
C GLN A 79 1.10 -4.23 1.41
N ALA A 80 2.41 -4.10 1.27
CA ALA A 80 3.31 -5.25 1.25
C ALA A 80 3.49 -5.83 2.66
N ASP A 81 4.15 -6.99 2.71
CA ASP A 81 4.60 -7.56 3.98
C ASP A 81 5.55 -6.58 4.72
N GLN A 82 5.60 -6.69 6.04
CA GLN A 82 6.37 -5.77 6.89
C GLN A 82 7.86 -5.74 6.52
N ALA A 83 8.45 -6.87 6.12
CA ALA A 83 9.86 -6.94 5.77
C ALA A 83 10.14 -6.17 4.47
N PHE A 84 9.22 -6.17 3.51
CA PHE A 84 9.34 -5.37 2.31
C PHE A 84 9.10 -3.87 2.55
N ASP A 85 8.15 -3.53 3.42
CA ASP A 85 7.88 -2.14 3.79
C ASP A 85 9.11 -1.49 4.48
N VAL A 86 9.82 -2.25 5.30
CA VAL A 86 11.13 -1.84 5.84
C VAL A 86 12.14 -1.57 4.72
N GLN A 87 12.30 -2.49 3.76
CA GLN A 87 13.22 -2.32 2.64
C GLN A 87 12.88 -1.09 1.79
N LEU A 88 11.60 -0.83 1.51
CA LEU A 88 11.18 0.36 0.78
C LEU A 88 11.63 1.64 1.48
N ARG A 89 11.42 1.72 2.81
CA ARG A 89 11.86 2.87 3.62
C ARG A 89 13.38 3.00 3.67
N GLU A 90 14.11 1.90 3.79
CA GLU A 90 15.58 1.90 3.74
C GLU A 90 16.10 2.40 2.40
N ARG A 91 15.50 1.99 1.29
CA ARG A 91 15.87 2.46 -0.05
C ARG A 91 15.61 3.95 -0.20
N PHE A 92 14.47 4.45 0.27
CA PHE A 92 14.20 5.89 0.33
C PHE A 92 15.28 6.64 1.11
N ASN A 93 15.62 6.19 2.32
CA ASN A 93 16.64 6.83 3.14
C ASN A 93 18.02 6.80 2.48
N THR A 94 18.36 5.71 1.79
CA THR A 94 19.61 5.57 1.05
C THR A 94 19.69 6.57 -0.11
N GLY A 95 18.62 6.69 -0.90
CA GLY A 95 18.56 7.67 -2.01
C GLY A 95 18.63 9.11 -1.52
N PHE A 96 17.97 9.40 -0.38
CA PHE A 96 18.05 10.70 0.28
C PHE A 96 19.49 11.01 0.72
N ALA A 97 20.13 10.10 1.45
CA ALA A 97 21.50 10.30 1.93
C ALA A 97 22.48 10.51 0.76
N ALA A 98 22.34 9.73 -0.32
CA ALA A 98 23.19 9.84 -1.50
C ALA A 98 23.13 11.25 -2.11
N ARG A 99 21.93 11.74 -2.45
CA ARG A 99 21.81 13.08 -3.06
C ARG A 99 22.05 14.23 -2.09
N ARG A 100 21.74 14.06 -0.80
CA ARG A 100 22.04 15.07 0.21
C ARG A 100 23.56 15.29 0.36
N SER A 101 24.34 14.21 0.27
CA SER A 101 25.80 14.30 0.32
C SER A 101 26.39 14.93 -0.94
N GLU A 102 25.78 14.70 -2.10
CA GLU A 102 26.23 15.19 -3.40
C GLU A 102 25.82 16.65 -3.67
N TYR A 103 24.63 17.05 -3.24
CA TYR A 103 24.04 18.38 -3.46
C TYR A 103 23.62 19.03 -2.13
N PRO A 104 24.56 19.55 -1.33
CA PRO A 104 24.25 20.18 -0.04
C PRO A 104 23.61 21.57 -0.18
N ILE A 105 23.72 22.20 -1.35
CA ILE A 105 23.17 23.53 -1.66
C ILE A 105 22.31 23.48 -2.93
N CYS A 106 21.36 24.40 -3.06
CA CYS A 106 20.59 24.56 -4.29
C CYS A 106 21.37 25.38 -5.32
N ASP A 107 21.62 24.79 -6.48
CA ASP A 107 22.25 25.43 -7.63
C ASP A 107 21.77 24.80 -8.96
N GLU A 108 22.35 25.24 -10.08
CA GLU A 108 22.03 24.71 -11.40
C GLU A 108 22.28 23.19 -11.53
N SER A 109 23.26 22.65 -10.80
CA SER A 109 23.57 21.22 -10.83
C SER A 109 22.51 20.41 -10.07
N SER A 110 22.06 20.91 -8.91
CA SER A 110 20.98 20.27 -8.13
C SER A 110 19.66 20.30 -8.90
N HIS A 111 19.33 21.38 -9.60
CA HIS A 111 18.14 21.44 -10.46
C HIS A 111 18.20 20.43 -11.60
N LYS A 112 19.35 20.26 -12.25
CA LYS A 112 19.53 19.24 -13.29
C LYS A 112 19.38 17.84 -12.72
N ALA A 113 19.94 17.58 -11.54
CA ALA A 113 19.80 16.31 -10.85
C ALA A 113 18.33 16.04 -10.46
N GLU A 114 17.58 17.06 -10.02
CA GLU A 114 16.16 16.94 -9.68
C GLU A 114 15.35 16.52 -10.92
N GLN A 115 15.59 17.17 -12.06
CA GLN A 115 14.94 16.81 -13.31
C GLN A 115 15.28 15.37 -13.76
N GLN A 116 16.52 14.92 -13.54
CA GLN A 116 16.92 13.54 -13.84
C GLN A 116 16.20 12.53 -12.92
N ALA A 117 16.15 12.82 -11.62
CA ALA A 117 15.43 11.99 -10.64
C ALA A 117 13.93 11.93 -10.99
N ALA A 118 13.31 13.06 -11.34
CA ALA A 118 11.91 13.10 -11.77
C ALA A 118 11.64 12.25 -13.01
N ARG A 119 12.49 12.35 -14.05
CA ARG A 119 12.38 11.51 -15.26
C ARG A 119 12.53 10.02 -14.96
N LYS A 120 13.48 9.65 -14.10
CA LYS A 120 13.70 8.28 -13.65
C LYS A 120 12.49 7.74 -12.88
N GLY A 121 11.98 8.51 -11.92
CA GLY A 121 10.80 8.17 -11.12
C GLY A 121 9.56 7.98 -12.00
N GLN A 122 9.33 8.88 -12.96
CA GLN A 122 8.23 8.77 -13.92
C GLN A 122 8.36 7.48 -14.77
N ALA A 123 9.56 7.16 -15.23
CA ALA A 123 9.79 5.94 -16.01
C ALA A 123 9.53 4.66 -15.19
N LEU A 124 9.95 4.62 -13.93
CA LEU A 124 9.70 3.51 -13.00
C LEU A 124 8.21 3.35 -12.70
N ALA A 125 7.53 4.45 -12.33
CA ALA A 125 6.10 4.47 -12.07
C ALA A 125 5.29 4.01 -13.29
N ARG A 126 5.68 4.45 -14.50
CA ARG A 126 5.04 4.00 -15.74
C ARG A 126 5.19 2.49 -15.94
N LYS A 127 6.38 1.92 -15.72
CA LYS A 127 6.60 0.47 -15.83
C LYS A 127 5.74 -0.32 -14.83
N LEU A 128 5.64 0.14 -13.58
CA LEU A 128 4.77 -0.46 -12.57
C LEU A 128 3.28 -0.36 -12.94
N SER A 129 2.85 0.76 -13.52
CA SER A 129 1.45 0.91 -13.97
C SER A 129 1.09 -0.02 -15.14
N GLN A 130 2.08 -0.41 -15.95
CA GLN A 130 1.87 -1.29 -17.09
C GLN A 130 1.67 -2.75 -16.66
N SER A 131 2.33 -3.19 -15.58
CA SER A 131 2.11 -4.52 -15.01
C SER A 131 0.79 -4.64 -14.25
N MET A 132 0.24 -3.52 -13.75
CA MET A 132 -1.09 -3.48 -13.11
C MET A 132 -2.28 -3.58 -14.09
N ARG A 133 -2.06 -3.59 -15.41
CA ARG A 133 -3.17 -3.78 -16.36
C ARG A 133 -3.75 -5.18 -16.15
N PRO A 134 -5.07 -5.33 -15.92
CA PRO A 134 -5.67 -6.65 -15.77
C PRO A 134 -5.32 -7.49 -17.00
N ALA A 135 -5.04 -8.79 -16.78
CA ALA A 135 -4.86 -9.79 -17.82
C ALA A 135 -6.14 -9.89 -18.69
N ARG A 136 -6.37 -8.89 -19.54
CA ARG A 136 -7.42 -8.92 -20.54
C ARG A 136 -6.89 -9.70 -21.73
N HIS A 137 -7.36 -10.95 -21.77
CA HIS A 137 -7.47 -11.92 -22.86
C HIS A 137 -6.76 -13.23 -22.47
N ALA A 138 -7.36 -13.96 -21.52
CA ALA A 138 -7.55 -15.37 -21.82
C ALA A 138 -8.57 -15.37 -22.97
N ASP A 139 -8.10 -15.58 -24.20
CA ASP A 139 -8.98 -15.87 -25.31
C ASP A 139 -9.91 -17.01 -24.87
N PRO A 140 -11.24 -16.90 -25.05
CA PRO A 140 -12.09 -18.05 -24.82
C PRO A 140 -11.60 -19.15 -25.77
N ALA A 141 -11.19 -20.28 -25.19
CA ALA A 141 -10.89 -21.47 -25.95
C ALA A 141 -12.09 -21.75 -26.86
N PRO A 142 -11.91 -22.05 -28.16
CA PRO A 142 -13.03 -22.40 -29.01
C PRO A 142 -13.72 -23.62 -28.40
N ASP A 143 -15.02 -23.45 -28.09
CA ASP A 143 -15.87 -24.51 -27.59
C ASP A 143 -15.73 -25.73 -28.49
N SER A 144 -15.27 -26.82 -27.88
CA SER A 144 -15.22 -28.12 -28.51
C SER A 144 -16.67 -28.59 -28.69
N VAL A 145 -17.18 -28.46 -29.91
CA VAL A 145 -18.41 -29.12 -30.33
C VAL A 145 -18.17 -30.63 -30.35
N ALA A 146 -18.54 -31.29 -29.25
CA ALA A 146 -18.71 -32.73 -29.21
C ALA A 146 -19.83 -33.08 -28.23
N GLU A 147 -21.05 -33.17 -28.76
CA GLU A 147 -22.19 -34.00 -28.32
C GLU A 147 -23.28 -33.76 -29.38
N GLY A 148 -23.90 -34.73 -30.03
CA GLY A 148 -23.99 -36.16 -29.84
C GLY A 148 -25.28 -36.61 -30.51
N GLU A 149 -25.17 -37.65 -31.34
CA GLU A 149 -26.19 -38.57 -31.86
C GLU A 149 -27.65 -38.44 -31.33
N GLY A 150 -28.63 -38.45 -32.24
CA GLY A 150 -30.05 -38.49 -31.87
C GLY A 150 -31.03 -38.75 -33.02
N ALA A 151 -31.07 -40.00 -33.51
CA ALA A 151 -32.27 -40.75 -33.95
C ALA A 151 -33.28 -40.11 -34.93
N ARG A 152 -33.25 -40.54 -36.21
CA ARG A 152 -34.24 -41.42 -36.88
C ARG A 152 -33.96 -41.54 -38.37
#